data_AF-A0A5B8RG48-F1
#
_entry.id   AF-A0A5B8RG48-F1
#
_cell.length_a   1.000
_cell.length_b   1.000
_cell.length_c   1.000
_cell.angle_alpha   90.00
_cell.angle_beta   90.00
_cell.angle_gamma   90.00
#
_symmetry.space_group_name_H-M   'P 1'
#
loop_
_entity.id
_entity.type
_entity.pdbx_description
1 polymer ?
#
loop_
_entity_poly.entity_id
_entity_poly.type
_entity_poly.pdbx_seq_one_letter_code
_entity_poly.pdbx_strand_id
1 'polypeptide(L)'
;MASAMQSAAGAFQQGYRFYQDMQDREQQREARADDRQWQKELRSMKRQKFQRATREAERKRDQARAEKAFNGIGYALAQGQAPSADLIKEANDASGGEVMKAFRNVWSPKKRQAVETLKQGVRGQINDQKQLVSAANLVLQPELSDGIGETFKGKDGKDWTVRRKFVRGIVPNPNGDGVMVDLAVEAADDEGNTHVYGAPATEGRSTSEDDSLVQDIPMDKVVGKVSSLDKLSRMVESNPEFRSQLEQLAVSNGVDPAVFTGSGGEYSYQEFKNGDQIETWMIGPGGEPVRRLASSPRWKPDKPSQKEQEVQDLVRRGVPKEWATDVANGNVSTDVDDFGNVIATNRATGEVRNLGRPGRPAGEGAMEDSAAGTGDADNAQQGGVFDDLAEGTGPISNIRSAVGSVIGPFRDGAMFPGTERARSAIRNFNQTAKQALVNSGRFPVYEQKIVAELLPDPDQFWNDPDAARERLNQLRDFLQRKRDMNAQTIQGGNVTNEKRGELANQNAVIDQVVGLMGSPDGTDTQPDNGQSGAGGTPGGESSRAPISSMNLQQLQQLDPGQLSDQELIQANQRFNELRGGE
;
A
#
# COMPACT_ATOMS: atom_id res chain seq x y z
N MET A 1 12.36 85.57 -25.20
CA MET A 1 11.25 84.73 -24.71
C MET A 1 11.09 83.42 -25.49
N ALA A 2 11.03 83.42 -26.83
CA ALA A 2 10.85 82.19 -27.62
C ALA A 2 11.93 81.10 -27.38
N SER A 3 13.21 81.48 -27.28
CA SER A 3 14.30 80.53 -26.99
C SER A 3 14.22 79.89 -25.58
N ALA A 4 13.71 80.63 -24.58
CA ALA A 4 13.52 80.10 -23.23
C ALA A 4 12.32 79.14 -23.15
N MET A 5 11.28 79.35 -23.96
CA MET A 5 10.16 78.40 -24.06
C MET A 5 10.55 77.11 -24.78
N GLN A 6 11.43 77.16 -25.79
CA GLN A 6 11.95 75.97 -26.44
C GLN A 6 12.83 75.12 -25.53
N SER A 7 13.67 75.73 -24.67
CA SER A 7 14.47 74.95 -23.72
C SER A 7 13.62 74.31 -22.61
N ALA A 8 12.59 75.01 -22.13
CA ALA A 8 11.65 74.49 -21.15
C ALA A 8 10.83 73.29 -21.69
N ALA A 9 10.38 73.37 -22.94
CA ALA A 9 9.67 72.27 -23.60
C ALA A 9 10.55 71.01 -23.75
N GLY A 10 11.83 71.19 -24.11
CA GLY A 10 12.79 70.09 -24.22
C GLY A 10 13.06 69.40 -22.87
N ALA A 11 13.23 70.17 -21.79
CA ALA A 11 13.44 69.64 -20.46
C ALA A 11 12.21 68.84 -19.95
N PHE A 12 11.00 69.32 -20.23
CA PHE A 12 9.76 68.62 -19.85
C PHE A 12 9.61 67.29 -20.61
N GLN A 13 9.92 67.28 -21.90
CA GLN A 13 9.83 66.08 -22.73
C GLN A 13 10.87 65.02 -22.32
N GLN A 14 12.07 65.43 -21.91
CA GLN A 14 13.08 64.53 -21.34
C GLN A 14 12.66 63.99 -19.97
N GLY A 15 12.11 64.84 -19.09
CA GLY A 15 11.58 64.42 -17.79
C GLY A 15 10.46 63.39 -17.91
N TYR A 16 9.54 63.56 -18.87
CA TYR A 16 8.45 62.62 -19.10
C TYR A 16 8.94 61.24 -19.57
N ARG A 17 9.92 61.19 -20.49
CA ARG A 17 10.54 59.92 -20.91
C ARG A 17 11.26 59.21 -19.76
N PHE A 18 11.97 59.96 -18.93
CA PHE A 18 12.63 59.39 -17.75
C PHE A 18 11.62 58.80 -16.75
N TYR A 19 10.48 59.48 -16.55
CA TYR A 19 9.40 58.98 -15.69
C TYR A 19 8.76 57.69 -16.26
N GLN A 20 8.51 57.63 -17.57
CA GLN A 20 8.01 56.42 -18.23
C GLN A 20 9.00 55.26 -18.11
N ASP A 21 10.29 55.48 -18.38
CA ASP A 21 11.33 54.45 -18.21
C ASP A 21 11.43 53.97 -16.75
N MET A 22 11.22 54.85 -15.77
CA MET A 22 11.20 54.48 -14.35
C MET A 22 9.99 53.58 -14.04
N GLN A 23 8.78 53.94 -14.49
CA GLN A 23 7.59 53.13 -14.31
C GLN A 23 7.71 51.75 -14.98
N ASP A 24 8.24 51.70 -16.21
CA ASP A 24 8.45 50.43 -16.93
C ASP A 24 9.45 49.54 -16.19
N ARG A 25 10.50 50.12 -15.60
CA ARG A 25 11.47 49.38 -14.77
C ARG A 25 10.86 48.88 -13.46
N GLU A 26 9.97 49.64 -12.84
CA GLU A 26 9.25 49.21 -11.64
C GLU A 26 8.31 48.05 -11.95
N GLN A 27 7.50 48.15 -13.02
CA GLN A 27 6.63 47.05 -13.46
C GLN A 27 7.43 45.79 -13.82
N GLN A 28 8.57 45.94 -14.51
CA GLN A 28 9.45 44.80 -14.79
C GLN A 28 10.09 44.21 -13.53
N ARG A 29 10.35 45.01 -12.49
CA ARG A 29 10.87 44.52 -11.21
C ARG A 29 9.82 43.74 -10.44
N GLU A 30 8.59 44.24 -10.41
CA GLU A 30 7.44 43.56 -9.80
C GLU A 30 7.15 42.23 -10.51
N ALA A 31 7.03 42.24 -11.84
CA ALA A 31 6.81 41.01 -12.61
C ALA A 31 7.90 39.95 -12.39
N ARG A 32 9.17 40.36 -12.27
CA ARG A 32 10.27 39.45 -11.92
C ARG A 32 10.25 39.00 -10.46
N ALA A 33 9.72 39.81 -9.55
CA ALA A 33 9.55 39.42 -8.14
C ALA A 33 8.46 38.36 -8.00
N ASP A 34 7.33 38.57 -8.67
CA ASP A 34 6.21 37.63 -8.71
C ASP A 34 6.60 36.30 -9.35
N ASP A 35 7.32 36.32 -10.49
CA ASP A 35 7.81 35.09 -11.13
C ASP A 35 8.77 34.31 -10.22
N ARG A 36 9.67 35.01 -9.50
CA ARG A 36 10.55 34.36 -8.51
C ARG A 36 9.78 33.77 -7.34
N GLN A 37 8.73 34.44 -6.86
CA GLN A 37 7.90 33.93 -5.78
C GLN A 37 7.13 32.69 -6.23
N TRP A 38 6.49 32.78 -7.40
CA TRP A 38 5.79 31.66 -8.02
C TRP A 38 6.71 30.45 -8.25
N GLN A 39 7.93 30.66 -8.74
CA GLN A 39 8.91 29.57 -8.88
C GLN A 39 9.32 28.95 -7.55
N LYS A 40 9.43 29.75 -6.47
CA LYS A 40 9.71 29.22 -5.12
C LYS A 40 8.55 28.36 -4.61
N GLU A 41 7.31 28.80 -4.80
CA GLU A 41 6.11 28.04 -4.44
C GLU A 41 5.98 26.75 -5.26
N LEU A 42 6.28 26.79 -6.56
CA LEU A 42 6.27 25.60 -7.39
C LEU A 42 7.32 24.57 -6.95
N ARG A 43 8.52 25.02 -6.56
CA ARG A 43 9.59 24.15 -6.03
C ARG A 43 9.21 23.57 -4.67
N SER A 44 8.61 24.35 -3.77
CA SER A 44 8.17 23.84 -2.46
C SER A 44 7.05 22.82 -2.62
N MET A 45 6.09 23.07 -3.51
CA MET A 45 5.01 22.13 -3.83
C MET A 45 5.55 20.84 -4.44
N LYS A 46 6.50 20.91 -5.39
CA LYS A 46 7.16 19.72 -5.97
C LYS A 46 7.90 18.92 -4.91
N ARG A 47 8.66 19.57 -4.01
CA ARG A 47 9.33 18.90 -2.88
C ARG A 47 8.32 18.23 -1.95
N GLN A 48 7.22 18.89 -1.63
CA GLN A 48 6.17 18.32 -0.78
C GLN A 48 5.50 17.10 -1.46
N LYS A 49 5.19 17.18 -2.75
CA LYS A 49 4.64 16.05 -3.51
C LYS A 49 5.62 14.88 -3.57
N PHE A 50 6.90 15.15 -3.81
CA PHE A 50 7.94 14.12 -3.81
C PHE A 50 8.08 13.44 -2.44
N GLN A 51 8.13 14.22 -1.35
CA GLN A 51 8.17 13.67 0.02
C GLN A 51 6.92 12.85 0.37
N ARG A 52 5.73 13.25 -0.11
CA ARG A 52 4.51 12.45 0.06
C ARG A 52 4.60 11.14 -0.71
N ALA A 53 5.05 11.19 -1.97
CA ALA A 53 5.21 10.00 -2.81
C ALA A 53 6.24 9.02 -2.25
N THR A 54 7.38 9.49 -1.73
CA THR A 54 8.39 8.63 -1.10
C THR A 54 7.86 7.98 0.17
N ARG A 55 7.20 8.74 1.05
CA ARG A 55 6.55 8.19 2.26
C ARG A 55 5.45 7.18 1.91
N GLU A 56 4.68 7.43 0.85
CA GLU A 56 3.64 6.49 0.39
C GLU A 56 4.27 5.20 -0.16
N ALA A 57 5.37 5.30 -0.92
CA ALA A 57 6.10 4.14 -1.42
C ALA A 57 6.73 3.31 -0.30
N GLU A 58 7.33 3.96 0.70
CA GLU A 58 7.83 3.30 1.92
C GLU A 58 6.70 2.61 2.67
N ARG A 59 5.57 3.29 2.91
CA ARG A 59 4.38 2.69 3.54
C ARG A 59 3.87 1.47 2.78
N LYS A 60 3.84 1.50 1.45
CA LYS A 60 3.43 0.35 0.61
C LYS A 60 4.40 -0.83 0.75
N ARG A 61 5.71 -0.56 0.79
CA ARG A 61 6.73 -1.61 1.01
C ARG A 61 6.61 -2.23 2.40
N ASP A 62 6.45 -1.40 3.43
CA ASP A 62 6.27 -1.85 4.81
C ASP A 62 4.95 -2.62 4.97
N GLN A 63 3.89 -2.18 4.30
CA GLN A 63 2.63 -2.92 4.24
C GLN A 63 2.80 -4.30 3.59
N ALA A 64 3.45 -4.38 2.42
CA ALA A 64 3.67 -5.66 1.75
C ALA A 64 4.54 -6.63 2.60
N ARG A 65 5.56 -6.10 3.29
CA ARG A 65 6.38 -6.89 4.24
C ARG A 65 5.54 -7.37 5.42
N ALA A 66 4.72 -6.50 5.99
CA ALA A 66 3.83 -6.84 7.10
C ALA A 66 2.86 -7.94 6.65
N GLU A 67 2.16 -7.76 5.53
CA GLU A 67 1.23 -8.75 4.97
C GLU A 67 1.90 -10.11 4.75
N LYS A 68 3.13 -10.14 4.20
CA LYS A 68 3.88 -11.38 4.02
C LYS A 68 4.19 -12.06 5.36
N ALA A 69 4.71 -11.32 6.34
CA ALA A 69 5.04 -11.85 7.66
C ALA A 69 3.80 -12.37 8.39
N PHE A 70 2.68 -11.65 8.28
CA PHE A 70 1.39 -12.05 8.84
C PHE A 70 0.80 -13.28 8.16
N ASN A 71 0.92 -13.41 6.85
CA ASN A 71 0.55 -14.63 6.13
C ASN A 71 1.40 -15.82 6.62
N GLY A 72 2.69 -15.61 6.87
CA GLY A 72 3.57 -16.61 7.48
C GLY A 72 3.11 -17.03 8.88
N ILE A 73 2.73 -16.07 9.72
CA ILE A 73 2.14 -16.33 11.06
C ILE A 73 0.85 -17.13 10.92
N GLY A 74 -0.06 -16.70 10.04
CA GLY A 74 -1.34 -17.38 9.81
C GLY A 74 -1.17 -18.82 9.32
N TYR A 75 -0.21 -19.07 8.42
CA TYR A 75 0.11 -20.40 7.92
C TYR A 75 0.67 -21.31 9.02
N ALA A 76 1.63 -20.83 9.82
CA ALA A 76 2.18 -21.60 10.94
C ALA A 76 1.06 -22.01 11.92
N LEU A 77 0.19 -21.06 12.28
CA LEU A 77 -0.94 -21.31 13.19
C LEU A 77 -1.96 -22.30 12.60
N ALA A 78 -2.25 -22.20 11.30
CA ALA A 78 -3.15 -23.14 10.61
C ALA A 78 -2.63 -24.58 10.62
N GLN A 79 -1.30 -24.76 10.70
CA GLN A 79 -0.65 -26.06 10.84
C GLN A 79 -0.51 -26.53 12.29
N GLY A 80 -1.04 -25.77 13.26
CA GLY A 80 -0.83 -26.03 14.68
C GLY A 80 0.62 -25.79 15.15
N GLN A 81 1.42 -25.09 14.35
CA GLN A 81 2.81 -24.75 14.68
C GLN A 81 2.88 -23.34 15.28
N ALA A 82 3.84 -23.12 16.19
CA ALA A 82 4.15 -21.79 16.67
C ALA A 82 4.89 -21.00 15.56
N PRO A 83 4.45 -19.78 15.22
CA PRO A 83 5.18 -18.90 14.31
C PRO A 83 6.62 -18.67 14.78
N SER A 84 7.61 -18.75 13.89
CA SER A 84 9.01 -18.49 14.29
C SER A 84 9.18 -17.07 14.85
N ALA A 85 10.11 -16.88 15.79
CA ALA A 85 10.42 -15.56 16.36
C ALA A 85 10.80 -14.53 15.28
N ASP A 86 11.49 -14.95 14.22
CA ASP A 86 11.88 -14.08 13.10
C ASP A 86 10.65 -13.55 12.33
N LEU A 87 9.65 -14.40 12.09
CA LEU A 87 8.38 -13.98 11.45
C LEU A 87 7.62 -12.98 12.32
N ILE A 88 7.57 -13.19 13.64
CA ILE A 88 6.89 -12.27 14.57
C ILE A 88 7.64 -10.94 14.61
N LYS A 89 8.98 -10.97 14.65
CA LYS A 89 9.82 -9.78 14.61
C LYS A 89 9.65 -9.03 13.29
N GLU A 90 9.68 -9.71 12.15
CA GLU A 90 9.47 -9.10 10.83
C GLU A 90 8.09 -8.45 10.72
N ALA A 91 7.04 -9.14 11.19
CA ALA A 91 5.69 -8.58 11.24
C ALA A 91 5.62 -7.32 12.13
N ASN A 92 6.29 -7.36 13.29
CA ASN A 92 6.34 -6.22 14.19
C ASN A 92 7.08 -5.04 13.58
N ASP A 93 8.27 -5.26 13.03
CA ASP A 93 9.10 -4.21 12.44
C ASP A 93 8.41 -3.59 11.22
N ALA A 94 7.85 -4.40 10.33
CA ALA A 94 7.10 -3.92 9.15
C ALA A 94 5.79 -3.20 9.52
N SER A 95 5.19 -3.56 10.66
CA SER A 95 4.02 -2.85 11.18
C SER A 95 4.36 -1.55 11.91
N GLY A 96 5.65 -1.24 12.14
CA GLY A 96 6.06 -0.10 12.97
C GLY A 96 5.76 -0.29 14.45
N GLY A 97 5.78 -1.53 14.94
CA GLY A 97 5.49 -1.87 16.33
C GLY A 97 4.02 -2.15 16.65
N GLU A 98 3.11 -2.02 15.67
CA GLU A 98 1.66 -2.20 15.87
C GLU A 98 1.29 -3.63 16.30
N VAL A 99 2.03 -4.63 15.83
CA VAL A 99 1.86 -6.03 16.29
C VAL A 99 2.03 -6.12 17.80
N MET A 100 3.14 -5.61 18.33
CA MET A 100 3.42 -5.69 19.75
C MET A 100 2.50 -4.79 20.58
N LYS A 101 2.04 -3.66 20.03
CA LYS A 101 0.99 -2.85 20.65
C LYS A 101 -0.33 -3.63 20.74
N ALA A 102 -0.77 -4.28 19.65
CA ALA A 102 -1.96 -5.11 19.63
C ALA A 102 -1.85 -6.29 20.61
N PHE A 103 -0.71 -6.98 20.64
CA PHE A 103 -0.45 -8.06 21.60
C PHE A 103 -0.48 -7.56 23.05
N ARG A 104 0.20 -6.46 23.36
CA ARG A 104 0.16 -5.82 24.69
C ARG A 104 -1.27 -5.49 25.11
N ASN A 105 -2.08 -5.03 24.15
CA ASN A 105 -3.48 -4.73 24.39
C ASN A 105 -4.30 -5.99 24.69
N VAL A 106 -4.09 -7.10 23.98
CA VAL A 106 -4.78 -8.36 24.25
C VAL A 106 -4.39 -8.96 25.60
N TRP A 107 -3.16 -8.76 26.09
CA TRP A 107 -2.71 -9.48 27.28
C TRP A 107 -3.12 -8.85 28.60
N SER A 108 -3.43 -7.55 28.62
CA SER A 108 -3.87 -6.92 29.87
C SER A 108 -5.20 -7.54 30.33
N PRO A 109 -5.31 -8.05 31.57
CA PRO A 109 -6.53 -8.69 32.06
C PRO A 109 -7.76 -7.79 31.93
N LYS A 110 -7.58 -6.48 32.18
CA LYS A 110 -8.62 -5.47 32.02
C LYS A 110 -9.14 -5.36 30.58
N LYS A 111 -8.27 -5.40 29.56
CA LYS A 111 -8.68 -5.36 28.16
C LYS A 111 -9.33 -6.67 27.71
N ARG A 112 -8.90 -7.83 28.20
CA ARG A 112 -9.61 -9.11 27.93
C ARG A 112 -11.03 -9.08 28.46
N GLN A 113 -11.19 -8.65 29.71
CA GLN A 113 -12.51 -8.49 30.31
C GLN A 113 -13.35 -7.49 29.49
N ALA A 114 -12.78 -6.36 29.06
CA ALA A 114 -13.47 -5.40 28.21
C ALA A 114 -13.89 -5.98 26.84
N VAL A 115 -13.01 -6.73 26.16
CA VAL A 115 -13.33 -7.41 24.89
C VAL A 115 -14.49 -8.39 25.09
N GLU A 116 -14.49 -9.14 26.18
CA GLU A 116 -15.58 -10.08 26.49
C GLU A 116 -16.89 -9.35 26.82
N THR A 117 -16.83 -8.28 27.61
CA THR A 117 -17.98 -7.39 27.87
C THR A 117 -18.56 -6.83 26.57
N LEU A 118 -17.73 -6.41 25.62
CA LEU A 118 -18.20 -5.92 24.32
C LEU A 118 -18.85 -7.02 23.49
N LYS A 119 -18.31 -8.25 23.46
CA LYS A 119 -18.97 -9.37 22.78
C LYS A 119 -20.33 -9.68 23.35
N GLN A 120 -20.42 -9.74 24.68
CA GLN A 120 -21.69 -9.98 25.36
C GLN A 120 -22.67 -8.85 25.08
N GLY A 121 -22.21 -7.59 25.03
CA GLY A 121 -22.99 -6.44 24.58
C GLY A 121 -23.52 -6.56 23.16
N VAL A 122 -22.66 -6.92 22.20
CA VAL A 122 -23.06 -7.12 20.78
C VAL A 122 -24.08 -8.25 20.63
N ARG A 123 -24.02 -9.27 21.49
CA ARG A 123 -25.02 -10.36 21.54
C ARG A 123 -26.30 -10.01 22.30
N GLY A 124 -26.43 -8.78 22.83
CA GLY A 124 -27.55 -8.37 23.67
C GLY A 124 -27.60 -9.06 25.05
N GLN A 125 -26.49 -9.64 25.51
CA GLN A 125 -26.38 -10.34 26.80
C GLN A 125 -26.03 -9.40 27.96
N ILE A 126 -25.47 -8.22 27.68
CA ILE A 126 -25.23 -7.17 28.67
C ILE A 126 -26.09 -5.95 28.34
N ASN A 127 -26.93 -5.55 29.29
CA ASN A 127 -27.75 -4.33 29.21
C ASN A 127 -27.15 -3.15 30.00
N ASP A 128 -26.03 -3.35 30.70
CA ASP A 128 -25.36 -2.28 31.44
C ASP A 128 -24.52 -1.40 30.49
N GLN A 129 -25.13 -0.29 30.06
CA GLN A 129 -24.50 0.68 29.17
C GLN A 129 -23.19 1.25 29.75
N LYS A 130 -23.05 1.39 31.08
CA LYS A 130 -21.82 1.92 31.68
C LYS A 130 -20.65 0.95 31.51
N GLN A 131 -20.91 -0.35 31.67
CA GLN A 131 -19.89 -1.39 31.45
C GLN A 131 -19.48 -1.44 29.97
N LEU A 132 -20.44 -1.39 29.06
CA LEU A 132 -20.17 -1.36 27.62
C LEU A 132 -19.34 -0.15 27.20
N VAL A 133 -19.72 1.03 27.68
CA VAL A 133 -18.98 2.28 27.40
C VAL A 133 -17.57 2.24 27.99
N SER A 134 -17.40 1.75 29.22
CA SER A 134 -16.08 1.60 29.84
C SER A 134 -15.21 0.61 29.06
N ALA A 135 -15.78 -0.53 28.66
CA ALA A 135 -15.10 -1.53 27.87
C ALA A 135 -14.69 -1.01 26.48
N ALA A 136 -15.59 -0.30 25.79
CA ALA A 136 -15.31 0.30 24.49
C ALA A 136 -14.20 1.34 24.57
N ASN A 137 -14.25 2.25 25.55
CA ASN A 137 -13.19 3.23 25.77
C ASN A 137 -11.82 2.59 26.03
N LEU A 138 -11.78 1.42 26.69
CA LEU A 138 -10.54 0.71 26.96
C LEU A 138 -9.98 0.00 25.71
N VAL A 139 -10.85 -0.58 24.88
CA VAL A 139 -10.48 -1.33 23.67
C VAL A 139 -10.14 -0.40 22.50
N LEU A 140 -10.91 0.69 22.34
CA LEU A 140 -10.77 1.69 21.29
C LEU A 140 -9.83 2.84 21.67
N GLN A 141 -9.18 2.77 22.83
CA GLN A 141 -8.26 3.82 23.29
C GLN A 141 -7.22 4.24 22.23
N PRO A 142 -6.58 3.34 21.46
CA PRO A 142 -5.62 3.75 20.43
C PRO A 142 -6.25 4.63 19.35
N GLU A 143 -7.43 4.27 18.85
CA GLU A 143 -8.16 5.04 17.84
C GLU A 143 -8.67 6.36 18.41
N LEU A 144 -9.16 6.35 19.65
CA LEU A 144 -9.62 7.55 20.35
C LEU A 144 -8.48 8.52 20.68
N SER A 145 -7.23 8.03 20.71
CA SER A 145 -6.06 8.88 20.92
C SER A 145 -5.58 9.58 19.65
N ASP A 146 -6.04 9.13 18.49
CA ASP A 146 -5.65 9.73 17.22
C ASP A 146 -6.28 11.13 17.04
N GLY A 147 -5.50 12.06 16.51
CA GLY A 147 -5.88 13.48 16.38
C GLY A 147 -6.03 14.25 17.70
N ILE A 148 -5.63 13.71 18.86
CA ILE A 148 -5.53 14.51 20.08
C ILE A 148 -4.42 15.56 19.91
N GLY A 149 -4.73 16.81 20.21
CA GLY A 149 -3.85 17.97 20.03
C GLY A 149 -4.02 18.68 18.69
N GLU A 150 -4.78 18.12 17.76
CA GLU A 150 -5.09 18.79 16.49
C GLU A 150 -6.04 19.97 16.70
N THR A 151 -5.83 21.02 15.92
CA THR A 151 -6.64 22.23 15.94
C THR A 151 -7.57 22.30 14.74
N PHE A 152 -8.81 22.73 14.95
CA PHE A 152 -9.79 22.94 13.88
C PHE A 152 -10.57 24.24 14.06
N LYS A 153 -11.18 24.71 12.98
CA LYS A 153 -12.05 25.88 13.01
C LYS A 153 -13.48 25.46 13.40
N GLY A 154 -13.98 25.98 14.51
CA GLY A 154 -15.37 25.79 14.93
C GLY A 154 -16.35 26.58 14.06
N LYS A 155 -17.65 26.35 14.23
CA LYS A 155 -18.73 27.10 13.53
C LYS A 155 -18.74 28.59 13.85
N ASP A 156 -18.11 28.96 14.96
CA ASP A 156 -17.88 30.33 15.40
C ASP A 156 -16.63 30.97 14.75
N GLY A 157 -15.88 30.23 13.93
CA GLY A 157 -14.63 30.65 13.31
C GLY A 157 -13.42 30.65 14.24
N LYS A 158 -13.60 30.27 15.51
CA LYS A 158 -12.52 30.14 16.49
C LYS A 158 -11.70 28.87 16.24
N ASP A 159 -10.46 28.85 16.72
CA ASP A 159 -9.64 27.64 16.73
C ASP A 159 -9.93 26.81 17.98
N TRP A 160 -10.09 25.51 17.79
CA TRP A 160 -10.44 24.54 18.81
C TRP A 160 -9.40 23.42 18.81
N THR A 161 -8.85 23.06 19.96
CA THR A 161 -7.86 22.00 20.10
C THR A 161 -8.49 20.76 20.72
N VAL A 162 -8.42 19.62 20.03
CA VAL A 162 -8.93 18.34 20.54
C VAL A 162 -8.12 17.91 21.77
N ARG A 163 -8.78 17.77 22.92
CA ARG A 163 -8.16 17.31 24.18
C ARG A 163 -8.32 15.81 24.37
N ARG A 164 -9.50 15.29 24.05
CA ARG A 164 -9.83 13.88 24.29
C ARG A 164 -10.98 13.44 23.37
N LYS A 165 -10.94 12.18 22.94
CA LYS A 165 -12.09 11.50 22.33
C LYS A 165 -12.50 10.33 23.24
N PHE A 166 -13.79 10.07 23.35
CA PHE A 166 -14.30 8.95 24.15
C PHE A 166 -15.65 8.46 23.64
N VAL A 167 -15.93 7.19 23.91
CA VAL A 167 -17.25 6.60 23.70
C VAL A 167 -18.18 7.10 24.81
N ARG A 168 -19.32 7.66 24.44
CA ARG A 168 -20.38 8.12 25.35
C ARG A 168 -21.49 7.08 25.48
N GLY A 169 -21.78 6.33 24.41
CA GLY A 169 -22.86 5.35 24.40
C GLY A 169 -22.61 4.23 23.39
N ILE A 170 -23.29 3.10 23.61
CA ILE A 170 -23.42 2.02 22.64
C ILE A 170 -24.90 1.70 22.59
N VAL A 171 -25.52 1.83 21.41
CA VAL A 171 -26.96 1.69 21.21
C VAL A 171 -27.18 0.57 20.19
N PRO A 172 -28.08 -0.41 20.40
CA PRO A 172 -28.40 -1.39 19.36
C PRO A 172 -28.85 -0.69 18.07
N ASN A 173 -28.40 -1.19 16.91
CA ASN A 173 -28.90 -0.71 15.64
C ASN A 173 -30.39 -1.10 15.55
N PRO A 174 -31.33 -0.17 15.29
CA PRO A 174 -32.75 -0.49 15.14
C PRO A 174 -33.04 -1.52 14.05
N ASN A 175 -32.15 -1.68 13.06
CA ASN A 175 -32.26 -2.68 12.00
C ASN A 175 -31.88 -4.11 12.45
N GLY A 176 -31.37 -4.29 13.67
CA GLY A 176 -30.98 -5.59 14.21
C GLY A 176 -29.57 -6.06 13.81
N ASP A 177 -28.89 -5.35 12.91
CA ASP A 177 -27.61 -5.77 12.32
C ASP A 177 -26.37 -5.29 13.09
N GLY A 178 -26.49 -4.86 14.34
CA GLY A 178 -25.33 -4.48 15.16
C GLY A 178 -25.62 -3.47 16.27
N VAL A 179 -24.62 -2.65 16.59
CA VAL A 179 -24.71 -1.55 17.56
C VAL A 179 -24.08 -0.27 16.99
N MET A 180 -24.63 0.89 17.30
CA MET A 180 -24.09 2.20 17.03
C MET A 180 -23.25 2.67 18.22
N VAL A 181 -22.05 3.18 17.95
CA VAL A 181 -21.17 3.78 18.97
C VAL A 181 -21.35 5.29 18.94
N ASP A 182 -21.85 5.84 20.03
CA ASP A 182 -22.01 7.28 20.22
C ASP A 182 -20.69 7.84 20.76
N LEU A 183 -19.99 8.63 19.95
CA LEU A 183 -18.69 9.21 20.25
C LEU A 183 -18.85 10.65 20.73
N ALA A 184 -17.98 11.06 21.64
CA ALA A 184 -17.88 12.44 22.10
C ALA A 184 -16.43 12.91 21.99
N VAL A 185 -16.28 14.19 21.66
CA VAL A 185 -15.00 14.88 21.61
C VAL A 185 -15.03 16.03 22.60
N GLU A 186 -13.99 16.07 23.43
CA GLU A 186 -13.68 17.15 24.34
C GLU A 186 -12.62 18.01 23.67
N ALA A 187 -12.94 19.27 23.37
CA ALA A 187 -12.02 20.22 22.75
C ALA A 187 -11.97 21.52 23.57
N ALA A 188 -10.80 22.15 23.58
CA ALA A 188 -10.60 23.46 24.20
C ALA A 188 -10.61 24.55 23.14
N ASP A 189 -11.35 25.62 23.38
CA ASP A 189 -11.28 26.83 22.53
C ASP A 189 -9.95 27.59 22.72
N ASP A 190 -9.80 28.69 22.00
CA ASP A 190 -8.64 29.59 22.05
C ASP A 190 -8.41 30.22 23.43
N GLU A 191 -9.46 30.32 24.24
CA GLU A 191 -9.43 30.79 25.63
C GLU A 191 -9.11 29.67 26.63
N GLY A 192 -9.03 28.41 26.16
CA GLY A 192 -8.77 27.24 26.98
C GLY A 192 -10.01 26.66 27.67
N ASN A 193 -11.21 27.20 27.41
CA ASN A 193 -12.45 26.63 27.94
C ASN A 193 -12.73 25.33 27.21
N THR A 194 -13.08 24.31 27.98
CA THR A 194 -13.30 22.97 27.43
C THR A 194 -14.78 22.74 27.18
N HIS A 195 -15.11 22.28 25.98
CA HIS A 195 -16.46 21.92 25.60
C HIS A 195 -16.50 20.48 25.09
N VAL A 196 -17.59 19.80 25.41
CA VAL A 196 -17.84 18.43 24.95
C VAL A 196 -18.95 18.48 23.93
N TYR A 197 -18.67 18.06 22.71
CA TYR A 197 -19.68 17.88 21.67
C TYR A 197 -19.80 16.39 21.33
N GLY A 198 -21.05 15.96 21.14
CA GLY A 198 -21.34 14.63 20.63
C GLY A 198 -21.13 14.61 19.13
N ALA A 199 -20.41 13.62 18.63
CA ALA A 199 -20.44 13.32 17.22
C ALA A 199 -21.80 12.70 16.89
N PRO A 200 -22.53 13.16 15.87
CA PRO A 200 -23.78 12.53 15.50
C PRO A 200 -23.53 11.05 15.13
N ALA A 201 -24.23 10.13 15.78
CA ALA A 201 -24.23 8.73 15.42
C ALA A 201 -24.83 8.59 14.00
N THR A 202 -23.99 8.34 13.00
CA THR A 202 -24.44 8.18 11.62
C THR A 202 -23.95 6.86 11.05
N GLU A 203 -24.80 6.19 10.27
CA GLU A 203 -24.40 5.02 9.49
C GLU A 203 -23.46 5.49 8.36
N GLY A 204 -22.16 5.26 8.53
CA GLY A 204 -21.22 5.25 7.41
C GLY A 204 -20.68 6.59 6.90
N ARG A 205 -21.00 7.74 7.50
CA ARG A 205 -20.23 9.00 7.43
C ARG A 205 -20.95 10.14 8.18
N SER A 206 -20.20 10.99 8.90
CA SER A 206 -20.67 12.36 9.12
C SER A 206 -20.80 13.07 7.77
N THR A 207 -22.02 13.48 7.42
CA THR A 207 -22.32 14.23 6.19
C THR A 207 -22.01 15.73 6.33
N SER A 208 -21.49 16.16 7.48
CA SER A 208 -21.09 17.54 7.73
C SER A 208 -19.64 17.73 7.26
N GLU A 209 -19.41 18.61 6.28
CA GLU A 209 -18.06 19.00 5.84
C GLU A 209 -17.18 19.52 7.00
N ASP A 210 -17.80 19.93 8.11
CA ASP A 210 -17.14 20.45 9.30
C ASP A 210 -16.69 19.38 10.32
N ASP A 211 -17.12 18.12 10.19
CA ASP A 211 -16.92 17.05 11.19
C ASP A 211 -15.78 16.07 10.86
N SER A 212 -14.81 16.50 10.04
CA SER A 212 -13.67 15.66 9.59
C SER A 212 -12.80 15.09 10.73
N LEU A 213 -12.94 15.59 11.97
CA LEU A 213 -12.17 15.15 13.13
C LEU A 213 -12.73 13.94 13.86
N VAL A 214 -14.02 13.66 13.68
CA VAL A 214 -14.61 12.42 14.14
C VAL A 214 -14.59 11.49 12.95
N GLN A 215 -13.46 10.80 12.79
CA GLN A 215 -13.51 9.60 11.98
C GLN A 215 -14.54 8.68 12.61
N ASP A 216 -15.58 8.37 11.85
CA ASP A 216 -16.47 7.28 12.20
C ASP A 216 -15.59 6.05 12.43
N ILE A 217 -15.82 5.37 13.55
CA ILE A 217 -15.32 4.01 13.73
C ILE A 217 -16.49 3.11 13.31
N PRO A 218 -16.59 2.68 12.04
CA PRO A 218 -17.64 1.78 11.61
C PRO A 218 -17.76 0.60 12.56
N MET A 219 -18.98 0.16 12.86
CA MET A 219 -19.17 -0.92 13.83
C MET A 219 -18.53 -2.23 13.35
N ASP A 220 -18.46 -2.47 12.05
CA ASP A 220 -17.67 -3.55 11.45
C ASP A 220 -16.18 -3.45 11.82
N LYS A 221 -15.62 -2.24 12.02
CA LYS A 221 -14.26 -2.07 12.57
C LYS A 221 -14.21 -2.44 14.05
N VAL A 222 -15.20 -2.04 14.86
CA VAL A 222 -15.23 -2.37 16.30
C VAL A 222 -15.46 -3.87 16.51
N VAL A 223 -16.47 -4.47 15.86
CA VAL A 223 -16.75 -5.91 15.89
C VAL A 223 -15.61 -6.70 15.30
N GLY A 224 -15.08 -6.27 14.15
CA GLY A 224 -13.92 -6.86 13.51
C GLY A 224 -12.71 -6.86 14.45
N LYS A 225 -12.43 -5.73 15.11
CA LYS A 225 -11.35 -5.61 16.09
C LYS A 225 -11.59 -6.47 17.33
N VAL A 226 -12.79 -6.45 17.92
CA VAL A 226 -13.15 -7.30 19.07
C VAL A 226 -13.00 -8.78 18.73
N SER A 227 -13.46 -9.19 17.54
CA SER A 227 -13.33 -10.56 17.01
C SER A 227 -11.87 -10.95 16.77
N SER A 228 -11.09 -10.05 16.21
CA SER A 228 -9.66 -10.23 15.97
C SER A 228 -8.85 -10.35 17.27
N LEU A 229 -9.13 -9.47 18.25
CA LEU A 229 -8.52 -9.53 19.57
C LEU A 229 -8.91 -10.82 20.31
N ASP A 230 -10.14 -11.30 20.15
CA ASP A 230 -10.59 -12.58 20.69
C ASP A 230 -9.87 -13.77 20.06
N LYS A 231 -9.83 -13.84 18.73
CA LYS A 231 -9.10 -14.90 18.01
C LYS A 231 -7.65 -14.93 18.43
N LEU A 232 -7.01 -13.75 18.53
CA LEU A 232 -5.62 -13.64 18.96
C LEU A 232 -5.45 -14.06 20.43
N SER A 233 -6.38 -13.70 21.31
CA SER A 233 -6.40 -14.18 22.71
C SER A 233 -6.48 -15.70 22.78
N ARG A 234 -7.42 -16.31 22.05
CA ARG A 234 -7.60 -17.78 22.01
C ARG A 234 -6.39 -18.49 21.41
N MET A 235 -5.78 -17.94 20.37
CA MET A 235 -4.55 -18.47 19.77
C MET A 235 -3.43 -18.52 20.80
N VAL A 236 -3.18 -17.41 21.50
CA VAL A 236 -2.17 -17.33 22.56
C VAL A 236 -2.47 -18.30 23.70
N GLU A 237 -3.73 -18.43 24.10
CA GLU A 237 -4.14 -19.34 25.17
C GLU A 237 -4.01 -20.82 24.76
N SER A 238 -4.29 -21.14 23.50
CA SER A 238 -4.22 -22.51 22.96
C SER A 238 -2.80 -22.99 22.65
N ASN A 239 -1.83 -22.09 22.50
CA ASN A 239 -0.45 -22.42 22.12
C ASN A 239 0.57 -21.81 23.11
N PRO A 240 1.01 -22.58 24.12
CA PRO A 240 1.97 -22.12 25.13
C PRO A 240 3.35 -21.73 24.57
N GLU A 241 3.79 -22.37 23.47
CA GLU A 241 5.08 -22.05 22.83
C GLU A 241 5.01 -20.68 22.17
N PHE A 242 3.94 -20.43 21.41
CA PHE A 242 3.69 -19.13 20.81
C PHE A 242 3.60 -18.03 21.86
N ARG A 243 2.93 -18.30 22.98
CA ARG A 243 2.91 -17.41 24.14
C ARG A 243 4.33 -17.10 24.65
N SER A 244 5.18 -18.11 24.85
CA SER A 244 6.55 -17.90 25.34
C SER A 244 7.40 -17.08 24.36
N GLN A 245 7.26 -17.31 23.05
CA GLN A 245 7.97 -16.54 22.02
C GLN A 245 7.54 -15.08 22.01
N LEU A 246 6.24 -14.80 22.17
CA LEU A 246 5.73 -13.43 22.29
C LEU A 246 6.24 -12.73 23.56
N GLU A 247 6.29 -13.43 24.69
CA GLU A 247 6.87 -12.89 25.95
C GLU A 247 8.34 -12.53 25.74
N GLN A 248 9.13 -13.42 25.14
CA GLN A 248 10.54 -13.17 24.84
C GLN A 248 10.73 -11.98 23.91
N LEU A 249 9.94 -11.91 22.83
CA LEU A 249 10.01 -10.80 21.90
C LEU A 249 9.63 -9.48 22.58
N ALA A 250 8.62 -9.48 23.44
CA ALA A 250 8.21 -8.29 24.15
C ALA A 250 9.28 -7.80 25.14
N VAL A 251 9.87 -8.71 25.91
CA VAL A 251 10.98 -8.39 26.81
C VAL A 251 12.17 -7.84 26.01
N SER A 252 12.48 -8.42 24.84
CA SER A 252 13.55 -7.90 23.97
C SER A 252 13.26 -6.49 23.42
N ASN A 253 11.98 -6.10 23.36
CA ASN A 253 11.52 -4.77 22.98
C ASN A 253 11.27 -3.84 24.20
N GLY A 254 11.78 -4.22 25.39
CA GLY A 254 11.66 -3.41 26.60
C GLY A 254 10.28 -3.41 27.25
N VAL A 255 9.41 -4.36 26.91
CA VAL A 255 8.12 -4.54 27.60
C VAL A 255 8.34 -5.28 28.90
N ASP A 256 7.85 -4.71 29.99
CA ASP A 256 7.85 -5.34 31.30
C ASP A 256 7.03 -6.65 31.28
N PRO A 257 7.63 -7.83 31.56
CA PRO A 257 6.94 -9.09 31.62
C PRO A 257 5.88 -9.17 32.73
N ALA A 258 5.87 -8.24 33.69
CA ALA A 258 4.74 -8.07 34.62
C ALA A 258 3.40 -7.83 33.88
N VAL A 259 3.45 -7.25 32.69
CA VAL A 259 2.27 -7.03 31.83
C VAL A 259 1.61 -8.35 31.43
N PHE A 260 2.37 -9.45 31.37
CA PHE A 260 1.90 -10.75 30.90
C PHE A 260 1.27 -11.62 31.98
N THR A 261 1.72 -11.47 33.21
CA THR A 261 1.23 -12.25 34.36
C THR A 261 -0.05 -11.66 34.94
N GLY A 262 -0.37 -10.40 34.61
CA GLY A 262 -1.56 -9.72 35.13
C GLY A 262 -1.50 -9.45 36.64
N SER A 263 -0.44 -9.92 37.32
CA SER A 263 -0.10 -9.51 38.67
C SER A 263 0.47 -8.11 38.57
N GLY A 264 -0.36 -7.10 38.82
CA GLY A 264 0.08 -5.72 39.03
C GLY A 264 0.91 -5.53 40.30
N GLY A 265 1.61 -6.57 40.78
CA GLY A 265 2.67 -6.42 41.75
C GLY A 265 3.92 -5.95 40.99
N GLU A 266 4.57 -4.91 41.50
CA GLU A 266 5.84 -4.43 40.96
C GLU A 266 6.86 -5.57 40.96
N TYR A 267 7.13 -6.13 39.78
CA TYR A 267 8.34 -6.91 39.60
C TYR A 267 9.48 -5.91 39.54
N SER A 268 10.49 -6.09 40.37
CA SER A 268 11.70 -5.27 40.31
C SER A 268 12.80 -6.07 39.62
N TYR A 269 13.66 -5.37 38.88
CA TYR A 269 14.85 -5.97 38.30
C TYR A 269 16.00 -5.72 39.25
N GLN A 270 16.68 -6.78 39.66
CA GLN A 270 17.91 -6.65 40.42
C GLN A 270 19.05 -7.27 39.64
N GLU A 271 20.11 -6.49 39.48
CA GLU A 271 21.36 -6.96 38.92
C GLU A 271 22.20 -7.57 40.04
N PHE A 272 22.51 -8.85 39.90
CA PHE A 272 23.40 -9.57 40.78
C PHE A 272 24.76 -9.68 40.14
N LYS A 273 25.80 -9.27 40.88
CA LYS A 273 27.19 -9.44 40.45
C LYS A 273 27.62 -10.86 40.77
N ASN A 274 27.94 -11.63 39.75
CA ASN A 274 28.47 -12.98 39.90
C ASN A 274 29.83 -13.06 39.19
N GLY A 275 30.90 -12.73 39.92
CA GLY A 275 32.23 -12.59 39.35
C GLY A 275 32.33 -11.45 38.33
N ASP A 276 32.83 -11.77 37.13
CA ASP A 276 32.95 -10.82 36.01
C ASP A 276 31.66 -10.68 35.17
N GLN A 277 30.59 -11.35 35.58
CA GLN A 277 29.29 -11.30 34.91
C GLN A 277 28.28 -10.48 35.74
N ILE A 278 27.48 -9.69 35.04
CA ILE A 278 26.28 -9.07 35.57
C ILE A 278 25.11 -9.96 35.17
N GLU A 279 24.40 -10.48 36.17
CA GLU A 279 23.17 -11.26 35.96
C GLU A 279 21.96 -10.40 36.29
N THR A 280 21.06 -10.22 35.33
CA THR A 280 19.80 -9.50 35.57
C THR A 280 18.73 -10.51 35.95
N TRP A 281 18.17 -10.37 37.15
CA TRP A 281 17.12 -11.24 37.67
C TRP A 281 15.82 -10.45 37.85
N MET A 282 14.71 -11.11 37.53
CA MET A 282 13.37 -10.63 37.82
C MET A 282 12.99 -11.06 39.24
N ILE A 283 12.77 -10.08 40.11
CA ILE A 283 12.34 -10.28 41.49
C ILE A 283 10.82 -10.17 41.54
N GLY A 284 10.17 -11.19 42.08
CA GLY A 284 8.71 -11.22 42.24
C GLY A 284 8.24 -10.31 43.37
N PRO A 285 6.92 -10.10 43.50
CA PRO A 285 6.33 -9.27 44.56
C PRO A 285 6.69 -9.70 45.99
N GLY A 286 7.13 -10.95 46.17
CA GLY A 286 7.62 -11.49 47.45
C GLY A 286 9.11 -11.27 47.73
N GLY A 287 9.84 -10.56 46.86
CA GLY A 287 11.29 -10.34 47.01
C GLY A 287 12.17 -11.51 46.57
N GLU A 288 11.57 -12.63 46.15
CA GLU A 288 12.31 -13.80 45.67
C GLU A 288 12.65 -13.68 44.17
N PRO A 289 13.85 -14.14 43.75
CA PRO A 289 14.22 -14.20 42.35
C PRO A 289 13.39 -15.24 41.62
N VAL A 290 12.57 -14.78 40.68
CA VAL A 290 11.63 -15.63 39.91
C VAL A 290 12.28 -16.17 38.65
N ARG A 291 13.12 -15.37 37.97
CA ARG A 291 13.72 -15.76 36.68
C ARG A 291 15.01 -15.00 36.37
N ARG A 292 16.04 -15.71 35.90
CA ARG A 292 17.26 -15.13 35.32
C ARG A 292 16.99 -14.72 33.88
N LEU A 293 17.19 -13.44 33.55
CA LEU A 293 16.86 -12.87 32.25
C LEU A 293 18.07 -12.81 31.31
N ALA A 294 19.24 -12.45 31.82
CA ALA A 294 20.46 -12.33 31.03
C ALA A 294 21.72 -12.45 31.91
N SER A 295 22.84 -12.84 31.30
CA SER A 295 24.17 -12.75 31.90
C SER A 295 25.15 -12.12 30.91
N SER A 296 25.70 -10.96 31.25
CA SER A 296 26.59 -10.20 30.36
C SER A 296 27.96 -9.99 31.01
N PRO A 297 29.08 -10.17 30.29
CA PRO A 297 30.40 -9.83 30.80
C PRO A 297 30.53 -8.31 30.99
N ARG A 298 31.27 -7.90 32.03
CA ARG A 298 31.48 -6.49 32.39
C ARG A 298 32.08 -5.67 31.24
N TRP A 299 31.34 -4.68 30.75
CA TRP A 299 31.80 -3.74 29.70
C TRP A 299 32.96 -2.88 30.23
N LYS A 300 34.13 -2.99 29.59
CA LYS A 300 35.20 -1.98 29.67
C LYS A 300 34.98 -1.07 28.45
N PRO A 301 34.91 0.26 28.61
CA PRO A 301 34.78 1.13 27.45
C PRO A 301 36.00 0.93 26.54
N ASP A 302 35.77 0.41 25.34
CA ASP A 302 36.81 0.28 24.34
C ASP A 302 37.33 1.67 23.96
N LYS A 303 38.62 1.74 23.65
CA LYS A 303 39.21 2.97 23.08
C LYS A 303 38.38 3.36 21.84
N PRO A 304 38.05 4.66 21.67
CA PRO A 304 37.23 5.10 20.53
C PRO A 304 37.86 4.60 19.24
N SER A 305 37.02 4.04 18.37
CA SER A 305 37.45 3.49 17.09
C SER A 305 38.23 4.55 16.30
N GLN A 306 39.14 4.14 15.41
CA GLN A 306 39.90 5.09 14.58
C GLN A 306 38.98 6.06 13.82
N LYS A 307 37.82 5.57 13.36
CA LYS A 307 36.79 6.39 12.72
C LYS A 307 36.21 7.45 13.65
N GLU A 308 35.95 7.10 14.90
CA GLU A 308 35.39 8.03 15.88
C GLU A 308 36.40 9.10 16.30
N GLN A 309 37.69 8.76 16.34
CA GLN A 309 38.78 9.73 16.50
C GLN A 309 38.86 10.68 15.30
N GLU A 310 38.73 10.15 14.08
CA GLU A 310 38.73 10.94 12.84
C GLU A 310 37.53 11.91 12.77
N VAL A 311 36.32 11.46 13.14
CA VAL A 311 35.14 12.32 13.25
C VAL A 311 35.38 13.45 14.26
N GLN A 312 35.95 13.14 15.43
CA GLN A 312 36.23 14.15 16.46
C GLN A 312 37.25 15.18 15.99
N ASP A 313 38.29 14.77 15.25
CA ASP A 313 39.30 15.67 14.70
C ASP A 313 38.74 16.58 13.60
N LEU A 314 37.87 16.06 12.73
CA LEU A 314 37.18 16.86 11.70
C LEU A 314 36.21 17.88 12.32
N VAL A 315 35.48 17.48 13.35
CA VAL A 315 34.60 18.40 14.10
C VAL A 315 35.41 19.51 14.77
N ARG A 316 36.58 19.19 15.36
CA ARG A 316 37.50 20.20 15.92
C ARG A 316 38.02 21.19 14.88
N ARG A 317 38.11 20.78 13.61
CA ARG A 317 38.50 21.64 12.48
C ARG A 317 37.35 22.48 11.92
N GLY A 318 36.16 22.41 12.53
CA GLY A 318 34.99 23.19 12.14
C GLY A 318 34.08 22.50 11.12
N VAL A 319 34.31 21.22 10.81
CA VAL A 319 33.42 20.45 9.92
C VAL A 319 32.17 20.04 10.71
N PRO A 320 30.94 20.30 10.21
CA PRO A 320 29.73 19.82 10.86
C PRO A 320 29.78 18.30 11.09
N LYS A 321 29.31 17.84 12.26
CA LYS A 321 29.44 16.43 12.70
C LYS A 321 28.88 15.41 11.69
N GLU A 322 27.79 15.76 11.02
CA GLU A 322 27.16 14.93 9.98
C GLU A 322 28.14 14.68 8.82
N TRP A 323 28.80 15.75 8.35
CA TRP A 323 29.81 15.65 7.29
C TRP A 323 31.11 15.00 7.74
N ALA A 324 31.55 15.27 8.97
CA ALA A 324 32.71 14.59 9.54
C ALA A 324 32.51 13.06 9.56
N THR A 325 31.28 12.62 9.82
CA THR A 325 30.89 11.21 9.78
C THR A 325 30.90 10.66 8.36
N ASP A 326 30.41 11.41 7.38
CA ASP A 326 30.43 11.00 5.97
C ASP A 326 31.85 10.95 5.37
N VAL A 327 32.73 11.86 5.77
CA VAL A 327 34.15 11.85 5.39
C VAL A 327 34.86 10.64 6.02
N ALA A 328 34.68 10.39 7.33
CA ALA A 328 35.25 9.23 8.01
C ALA A 328 34.70 7.87 7.49
N ASN A 329 33.53 7.91 6.84
CA ASN A 329 32.96 6.75 6.14
C ASN A 329 33.43 6.61 4.68
N GLY A 330 34.22 7.56 4.16
CA GLY A 330 34.75 7.55 2.79
C GLY A 330 33.75 7.95 1.70
N ASN A 331 32.60 8.50 2.09
CA ASN A 331 31.53 8.94 1.17
C ASN A 331 31.82 10.31 0.54
N VAL A 332 32.71 11.08 1.17
CA VAL A 332 33.10 12.43 0.76
C VAL A 332 34.61 12.47 0.63
N SER A 333 35.13 13.00 -0.49
CA SER A 333 36.55 13.32 -0.61
C SER A 333 36.77 14.79 -0.31
N THR A 334 37.78 15.09 0.51
CA THR A 334 38.23 16.46 0.72
C THR A 334 39.45 16.74 -0.14
N ASP A 335 39.45 17.88 -0.82
CA ASP A 335 40.62 18.42 -1.53
C ASP A 335 40.88 19.87 -1.07
N VAL A 336 42.06 20.39 -1.37
CA VAL A 336 42.40 21.79 -1.08
C VAL A 336 42.52 22.52 -2.41
N ASP A 337 41.68 23.55 -2.60
CA ASP A 337 41.75 24.35 -3.83
C ASP A 337 43.05 25.18 -3.89
N ASP A 338 43.33 25.76 -5.06
CA ASP A 338 44.52 26.59 -5.28
C ASP A 338 44.60 27.82 -4.35
N PHE A 339 43.51 28.15 -3.64
CA PHE A 339 43.42 29.26 -2.70
C PHE A 339 43.59 28.83 -1.23
N GLY A 340 43.74 27.52 -0.98
CA GLY A 340 43.90 26.94 0.35
C GLY A 340 42.60 26.71 1.10
N ASN A 341 41.45 26.73 0.42
CA ASN A 341 40.17 26.34 1.03
C ASN A 341 39.99 24.83 0.94
N VAL A 342 39.40 24.25 1.98
CA VAL A 342 39.03 22.83 1.95
C VAL A 342 37.70 22.70 1.21
N ILE A 343 37.71 22.00 0.08
CA ILE A 343 36.51 21.63 -0.67
C ILE A 343 36.14 20.18 -0.34
N ALA A 344 34.89 19.95 0.00
CA ALA A 344 34.36 18.62 0.23
C ALA A 344 33.45 18.23 -0.93
N THR A 345 33.74 17.11 -1.58
CA THR A 345 32.97 16.59 -2.71
C THR A 345 32.32 15.27 -2.32
N ASN A 346 30.99 15.22 -2.34
CA ASN A 346 30.26 13.98 -2.12
C ASN A 346 30.42 13.07 -3.35
N ARG A 347 30.95 11.86 -3.18
CA ARG A 347 31.25 10.94 -4.29
C ARG A 347 30.01 10.39 -4.98
N ALA A 348 28.88 10.29 -4.26
CA ALA A 348 27.64 9.74 -4.80
C ALA A 348 26.83 10.78 -5.57
N THR A 349 26.82 12.03 -5.12
CA THR A 349 25.99 13.09 -5.69
C THR A 349 26.75 14.10 -6.55
N GLY A 350 28.08 14.14 -6.43
CA GLY A 350 28.93 15.15 -7.08
C GLY A 350 28.82 16.55 -6.46
N GLU A 351 28.11 16.69 -5.34
CA GLU A 351 27.92 17.98 -4.67
C GLU A 351 29.24 18.47 -4.06
N VAL A 352 29.72 19.64 -4.52
CA VAL A 352 30.94 20.29 -4.03
C VAL A 352 30.56 21.40 -3.07
N ARG A 353 31.13 21.38 -1.87
CA ARG A 353 30.94 22.44 -0.87
C ARG A 353 32.27 22.99 -0.39
N ASN A 354 32.41 24.31 -0.46
CA ASN A 354 33.55 25.01 0.10
C ASN A 354 33.39 25.11 1.62
N LEU A 355 34.27 24.45 2.37
CA LEU A 355 34.30 24.47 3.84
C LEU A 355 35.12 25.64 4.39
N GLY A 356 35.65 26.50 3.51
CA GLY A 356 36.46 27.64 3.83
C GLY A 356 37.92 27.28 4.16
N ARG A 357 38.69 28.31 4.50
CA ARG A 357 40.07 28.15 4.98
C ARG A 357 40.06 27.66 6.43
N PRO A 358 40.85 26.62 6.78
CA PRO A 358 40.95 26.17 8.15
C PRO A 358 41.46 27.33 9.05
N GLY A 359 40.67 27.71 10.05
CA GLY A 359 41.01 28.75 11.03
C GLY A 359 40.27 30.09 10.93
N ARG A 360 39.27 30.24 10.04
CA ARG A 360 38.42 31.44 9.99
C ARG A 360 36.98 31.09 10.40
N PRO A 361 36.37 31.76 11.41
CA PRO A 361 35.01 31.45 11.85
C PRO A 361 34.00 31.69 10.72
N ALA A 362 33.15 30.71 10.47
CA ALA A 362 32.19 30.69 9.38
C ALA A 362 31.07 31.70 9.62
N GLY A 363 31.06 32.79 8.87
CA GLY A 363 30.00 33.78 8.92
C GLY A 363 30.23 34.92 7.96
N GLU A 364 30.10 34.66 6.65
CA GLU A 364 29.57 35.61 5.66
C GLU A 364 29.66 35.04 4.23
N GLY A 365 28.50 34.93 3.58
CA GLY A 365 28.40 34.94 2.12
C GLY A 365 28.61 33.63 1.37
N ALA A 366 27.52 32.92 1.06
CA ALA A 366 27.43 32.14 -0.18
C ALA A 366 25.96 31.96 -0.58
N MET A 367 25.54 32.70 -1.62
CA MET A 367 24.35 32.43 -2.43
C MET A 367 24.77 31.72 -3.73
N GLU A 368 23.75 31.24 -4.45
CA GLU A 368 23.75 30.56 -5.76
C GLU A 368 24.17 29.08 -5.74
N ASP A 369 23.72 28.21 -6.64
CA ASP A 369 22.59 28.09 -7.59
C ASP A 369 22.88 26.74 -8.26
N SER A 370 21.89 25.86 -8.51
CA SER A 370 22.04 24.71 -9.43
C SER A 370 20.73 23.95 -9.66
N ALA A 371 20.51 23.60 -10.92
CA ALA A 371 19.28 23.10 -11.50
C ALA A 371 19.31 21.59 -11.85
N ALA A 372 18.09 21.04 -11.93
CA ALA A 372 17.54 20.03 -12.85
C ALA A 372 18.22 18.65 -13.09
N GLY A 373 17.40 17.59 -12.98
CA GLY A 373 17.63 16.25 -13.54
C GLY A 373 16.37 15.36 -13.46
N THR A 374 16.06 14.66 -14.56
CA THR A 374 14.80 14.01 -14.99
C THR A 374 14.86 12.46 -15.04
N GLY A 375 13.68 11.79 -15.08
CA GLY A 375 13.39 10.43 -15.63
C GLY A 375 13.79 9.24 -14.75
N ASP A 376 13.11 8.09 -14.67
CA ASP A 376 12.08 7.42 -15.51
C ASP A 376 11.16 6.50 -14.67
N ALA A 377 10.00 6.12 -15.24
CA ALA A 377 9.01 5.23 -14.66
C ALA A 377 8.88 3.91 -15.46
N ASP A 378 8.95 2.79 -14.76
CA ASP A 378 8.77 1.44 -15.30
C ASP A 378 7.31 0.99 -15.36
N ASN A 379 7.01 0.24 -16.43
CA ASN A 379 5.71 -0.26 -16.85
C ASN A 379 5.46 -1.67 -16.28
N ALA A 380 4.41 -1.86 -15.47
CA ALA A 380 4.06 -3.14 -14.86
C ALA A 380 2.97 -3.87 -15.68
N GLN A 381 3.26 -5.11 -16.07
CA GLN A 381 2.34 -6.04 -16.73
C GLN A 381 1.08 -6.28 -15.87
N GLN A 382 -0.10 -6.20 -16.48
CA GLN A 382 -1.40 -6.48 -15.87
C GLN A 382 -1.79 -7.94 -16.15
N GLY A 383 -2.07 -8.72 -15.10
CA GLY A 383 -2.63 -10.08 -15.19
C GLY A 383 -4.10 -10.08 -15.62
N GLY A 384 -4.62 -11.25 -16.06
CA GLY A 384 -5.99 -11.39 -16.54
C GLY A 384 -7.03 -11.36 -15.42
N VAL A 385 -8.30 -11.08 -15.75
CA VAL A 385 -9.38 -11.00 -14.75
C VAL A 385 -9.53 -12.32 -13.98
N PHE A 386 -9.27 -13.48 -14.60
CA PHE A 386 -9.31 -14.79 -13.94
C PHE A 386 -8.15 -15.06 -12.96
N ASP A 387 -6.99 -14.43 -13.16
CA ASP A 387 -5.87 -14.53 -12.21
C ASP A 387 -6.15 -13.68 -10.96
N ASP A 388 -6.69 -12.46 -11.17
CA ASP A 388 -7.21 -11.61 -10.10
C ASP A 388 -8.38 -12.30 -9.33
N LEU A 389 -9.09 -13.24 -9.97
CA LEU A 389 -10.18 -14.05 -9.39
C LEU A 389 -9.68 -15.25 -8.57
N ALA A 390 -8.59 -15.89 -8.97
CA ALA A 390 -8.00 -17.04 -8.28
C ALA A 390 -7.28 -16.63 -6.98
N GLU A 391 -6.65 -15.45 -6.96
CA GLU A 391 -5.97 -14.92 -5.77
C GLU A 391 -6.94 -14.46 -4.65
N GLY A 392 -8.20 -14.19 -4.99
CA GLY A 392 -9.23 -13.66 -4.07
C GLY A 392 -10.13 -14.69 -3.39
N THR A 393 -10.23 -15.93 -3.88
CA THR A 393 -11.27 -16.88 -3.43
C THR A 393 -10.71 -18.31 -3.27
N GLY A 394 -10.38 -18.68 -2.01
CA GLY A 394 -10.00 -20.04 -1.61
C GLY A 394 -9.94 -20.21 -0.09
N PRO A 395 -9.77 -21.42 0.48
CA PRO A 395 -9.69 -21.62 1.93
C PRO A 395 -8.57 -20.80 2.62
N ILE A 396 -7.51 -20.49 1.88
CA ILE A 396 -6.44 -19.58 2.31
C ILE A 396 -6.92 -18.12 2.36
N SER A 397 -7.91 -17.70 1.58
CA SER A 397 -8.51 -16.36 1.67
C SER A 397 -9.34 -16.18 2.96
N ASN A 398 -9.86 -17.25 3.57
CA ASN A 398 -10.50 -17.21 4.90
C ASN A 398 -9.48 -17.06 6.06
N ILE A 399 -8.25 -17.53 5.87
CA ILE A 399 -7.14 -17.32 6.82
C ILE A 399 -6.49 -15.95 6.58
N ARG A 400 -6.32 -15.53 5.31
CA ARG A 400 -5.91 -14.16 4.94
C ARG A 400 -6.95 -13.13 5.34
N SER A 401 -8.25 -13.45 5.35
CA SER A 401 -9.30 -12.56 5.86
C SER A 401 -9.32 -12.54 7.38
N ALA A 402 -8.99 -13.64 8.07
CA ALA A 402 -8.82 -13.66 9.53
C ALA A 402 -7.55 -12.91 9.99
N VAL A 403 -6.47 -12.96 9.21
CA VAL A 403 -5.22 -12.23 9.46
C VAL A 403 -5.36 -10.78 9.01
N GLY A 404 -5.92 -10.52 7.83
CA GLY A 404 -6.27 -9.20 7.33
C GLY A 404 -7.34 -8.49 8.16
N SER A 405 -8.26 -9.19 8.82
CA SER A 405 -9.20 -8.60 9.80
C SER A 405 -8.54 -8.26 11.13
N VAL A 406 -7.40 -8.88 11.45
CA VAL A 406 -6.61 -8.54 12.64
C VAL A 406 -5.83 -7.25 12.42
N ILE A 407 -5.38 -6.92 11.20
CA ILE A 407 -4.57 -5.70 10.94
C ILE A 407 -5.29 -4.60 10.15
N GLY A 408 -6.29 -4.92 9.35
CA GLY A 408 -7.12 -3.94 8.63
C GLY A 408 -7.74 -2.83 9.49
N PRO A 409 -8.07 -3.07 10.78
CA PRO A 409 -8.51 -2.01 11.69
C PRO A 409 -7.39 -1.09 12.21
N PHE A 410 -6.10 -1.42 12.03
CA PHE A 410 -4.97 -0.74 12.67
C PHE A 410 -4.19 0.26 11.78
N ARG A 411 -4.60 0.48 10.52
CA ARG A 411 -4.01 1.51 9.64
C ARG A 411 -5.06 2.17 8.74
N ASP A 412 -5.07 3.50 8.68
CA ASP A 412 -5.87 4.26 7.72
C ASP A 412 -5.25 4.24 6.33
N GLY A 413 -6.08 3.89 5.34
CA GLY A 413 -5.73 3.85 3.92
C GLY A 413 -5.72 2.44 3.35
N ALA A 414 -6.82 2.09 2.66
CA ALA A 414 -7.11 0.86 1.94
C ALA A 414 -7.31 -0.41 2.79
N MET A 415 -8.55 -0.61 3.26
CA MET A 415 -9.06 -1.96 3.49
C MET A 415 -9.19 -2.65 2.12
N PHE A 416 -8.40 -3.72 1.95
CA PHE A 416 -8.35 -4.56 0.76
C PHE A 416 -8.00 -3.85 -0.56
N PRO A 417 -6.74 -3.44 -0.77
CA PRO A 417 -6.27 -3.00 -2.08
C PRO A 417 -6.54 -4.05 -3.17
N GLY A 418 -6.56 -5.35 -2.84
CA GLY A 418 -7.00 -6.42 -3.75
C GLY A 418 -8.48 -6.34 -4.13
N THR A 419 -9.38 -6.00 -3.19
CA THR A 419 -10.83 -5.94 -3.46
C THR A 419 -11.23 -4.66 -4.19
N GLU A 420 -10.63 -3.51 -3.87
CA GLU A 420 -10.85 -2.27 -4.64
C GLU A 420 -10.19 -2.33 -6.02
N ARG A 421 -8.99 -2.93 -6.14
CA ARG A 421 -8.37 -3.20 -7.43
C ARG A 421 -9.20 -4.18 -8.26
N ALA A 422 -9.69 -5.26 -7.67
CA ALA A 422 -10.57 -6.22 -8.34
C ALA A 422 -11.92 -5.60 -8.71
N ARG A 423 -12.53 -4.77 -7.85
CA ARG A 423 -13.75 -4.02 -8.19
C ARG A 423 -13.51 -3.05 -9.34
N SER A 424 -12.39 -2.34 -9.32
CA SER A 424 -11.97 -1.45 -10.41
C SER A 424 -11.69 -2.23 -11.69
N ALA A 425 -11.02 -3.38 -11.61
CA ALA A 425 -10.76 -4.28 -12.73
C ALA A 425 -12.06 -4.83 -13.32
N ILE A 426 -13.01 -5.27 -12.50
CA ILE A 426 -14.34 -5.73 -12.93
C ILE A 426 -15.14 -4.58 -13.54
N ARG A 427 -15.10 -3.36 -12.97
CA ARG A 427 -15.75 -2.18 -13.54
C ARG A 427 -15.16 -1.82 -14.91
N ASN A 428 -13.83 -1.82 -15.02
CA ASN A 428 -13.13 -1.56 -16.28
C ASN A 428 -13.43 -2.66 -17.31
N PHE A 429 -13.38 -3.92 -16.92
CA PHE A 429 -13.78 -5.06 -17.75
C PHE A 429 -15.22 -4.92 -18.23
N ASN A 430 -16.17 -4.63 -17.34
CA ASN A 430 -17.59 -4.43 -17.68
C ASN A 430 -17.77 -3.25 -18.63
N GLN A 431 -17.04 -2.15 -18.45
CA GLN A 431 -17.09 -1.00 -19.37
C GLN A 431 -16.50 -1.35 -20.73
N THR A 432 -15.36 -2.01 -20.78
CA THR A 432 -14.73 -2.45 -22.03
C THR A 432 -15.61 -3.45 -22.76
N ALA A 433 -16.16 -4.45 -22.08
CA ALA A 433 -17.09 -5.44 -22.65
C ALA A 433 -18.37 -4.76 -23.16
N LYS A 434 -18.96 -3.82 -22.41
CA LYS A 434 -20.12 -3.05 -22.87
C LYS A 434 -19.79 -2.18 -24.08
N GLN A 435 -18.68 -1.45 -24.09
CA GLN A 435 -18.28 -0.61 -25.22
C GLN A 435 -17.98 -1.43 -26.48
N ALA A 436 -17.27 -2.54 -26.31
CA ALA A 436 -16.99 -3.53 -27.34
C ALA A 436 -18.28 -4.04 -28.02
N LEU A 437 -19.28 -4.37 -27.20
CA LEU A 437 -20.51 -5.00 -27.68
C LEU A 437 -21.55 -3.96 -28.16
N VAL A 438 -21.59 -2.76 -27.57
CA VAL A 438 -22.51 -1.68 -27.95
C VAL A 438 -22.08 -0.99 -29.26
N ASN A 439 -20.77 -0.86 -29.54
CA ASN A 439 -20.29 -0.23 -30.77
C ASN A 439 -20.48 -1.08 -32.03
N SER A 440 -20.85 -2.35 -31.89
CA SER A 440 -21.31 -3.15 -33.02
C SER A 440 -22.76 -2.76 -33.32
N GLY A 441 -22.95 -1.93 -34.35
CA GLY A 441 -24.21 -1.25 -34.73
C GLY A 441 -25.44 -2.12 -35.00
N ARG A 442 -25.39 -3.43 -34.71
CA ARG A 442 -26.48 -4.38 -34.86
C ARG A 442 -26.60 -5.40 -33.73
N PHE A 443 -26.00 -5.22 -32.55
CA PHE A 443 -26.39 -6.05 -31.40
C PHE A 443 -27.89 -5.83 -31.14
N PRO A 444 -28.76 -6.82 -31.35
CA PRO A 444 -30.17 -6.71 -31.01
C PRO A 444 -30.28 -6.38 -29.52
N VAL A 445 -31.29 -5.60 -29.15
CA VAL A 445 -31.59 -5.25 -27.74
C VAL A 445 -31.61 -6.50 -26.85
N TYR A 446 -32.02 -7.65 -27.41
CA TYR A 446 -32.02 -8.94 -26.73
C TYR A 446 -30.60 -9.42 -26.33
N GLU A 447 -29.62 -9.34 -27.22
CA GLU A 447 -28.25 -9.78 -26.93
C GLU A 447 -27.57 -8.85 -25.92
N GLN A 448 -27.89 -7.55 -25.96
CA GLN A 448 -27.38 -6.60 -24.97
C GLN A 448 -27.89 -6.92 -23.56
N LYS A 449 -29.12 -7.43 -23.42
CA LYS A 449 -29.67 -7.90 -22.14
C LYS A 449 -28.95 -9.14 -21.63
N ILE A 450 -28.73 -10.13 -22.49
CA ILE A 450 -27.98 -11.35 -22.13
C ILE A 450 -26.58 -10.97 -21.63
N VAL A 451 -25.87 -10.11 -22.36
CA VAL A 451 -24.55 -9.63 -21.94
C VAL A 451 -24.63 -8.88 -20.61
N ALA A 452 -25.60 -7.99 -20.41
CA ALA A 452 -25.75 -7.25 -19.17
C ALA A 452 -26.06 -8.15 -17.95
N GLU A 453 -26.81 -9.24 -18.15
CA GLU A 453 -27.13 -10.23 -17.12
C GLU A 453 -25.94 -11.15 -16.77
N LEU A 454 -25.08 -11.43 -17.76
CA LEU A 454 -23.90 -12.28 -17.59
C LEU A 454 -22.66 -11.53 -17.08
N LEU A 455 -22.65 -10.20 -17.18
CA LEU A 455 -21.57 -9.40 -16.58
C LEU A 455 -21.70 -9.39 -15.06
N PRO A 456 -20.62 -9.71 -14.31
CA PRO A 456 -20.67 -9.69 -12.85
C PRO A 456 -20.92 -8.28 -12.32
N ASP A 457 -21.81 -8.15 -11.33
CA ASP A 457 -22.01 -6.89 -10.62
C ASP A 457 -20.83 -6.67 -9.66
N PRO A 458 -19.99 -5.62 -9.85
CA PRO A 458 -18.82 -5.38 -9.00
C PRO A 458 -19.16 -5.22 -7.51
N ASP A 459 -20.39 -4.81 -7.19
CA ASP A 459 -20.81 -4.55 -5.83
C ASP A 459 -21.42 -5.81 -5.16
N GLN A 460 -21.96 -6.76 -5.95
CA GLN A 460 -22.50 -8.05 -5.46
C GLN A 460 -21.57 -9.26 -5.68
N PHE A 461 -20.52 -9.12 -6.48
CA PHE A 461 -19.60 -10.18 -6.91
C PHE A 461 -19.06 -11.05 -5.74
N TRP A 462 -18.85 -10.44 -4.58
CA TRP A 462 -18.24 -11.09 -3.41
C TRP A 462 -19.22 -11.89 -2.54
N ASN A 463 -20.52 -11.74 -2.77
CA ASN A 463 -21.53 -12.48 -2.00
C ASN A 463 -21.74 -13.89 -2.55
N ASP A 464 -21.45 -14.11 -3.84
CA ASP A 464 -21.56 -15.41 -4.51
C ASP A 464 -20.50 -15.55 -5.63
N PRO A 465 -19.23 -15.84 -5.26
CA PRO A 465 -18.12 -15.89 -6.21
C PRO A 465 -18.26 -17.03 -7.22
N ASP A 466 -18.90 -18.13 -6.83
CA ASP A 466 -19.10 -19.29 -7.70
C ASP A 466 -20.15 -18.99 -8.77
N ALA A 467 -21.27 -18.35 -8.42
CA ALA A 467 -22.24 -17.90 -9.42
C ALA A 467 -21.66 -16.86 -10.38
N ALA A 468 -20.74 -16.00 -9.91
CA ALA A 468 -20.10 -15.01 -10.75
C ALA A 468 -19.08 -15.62 -11.73
N ARG A 469 -18.32 -16.64 -11.29
CA ARG A 469 -17.46 -17.45 -12.18
C ARG A 469 -18.28 -18.20 -13.23
N GLU A 470 -19.38 -18.80 -12.82
CA GLU A 470 -20.31 -19.50 -13.72
C GLU A 470 -20.87 -18.55 -14.79
N ARG A 471 -21.29 -17.33 -14.41
CA ARG A 471 -21.74 -16.31 -15.37
C ARG A 471 -20.64 -15.85 -16.34
N LEU A 472 -19.39 -15.73 -15.87
CA LEU A 472 -18.25 -15.40 -16.74
C LEU A 472 -17.94 -16.52 -17.73
N ASN A 473 -18.03 -17.79 -17.32
CA ASN A 473 -17.90 -18.92 -18.23
C ASN A 473 -19.03 -18.93 -19.27
N GLN A 474 -20.27 -18.71 -18.86
CA GLN A 474 -21.42 -18.58 -19.77
C GLN A 474 -21.26 -17.41 -20.75
N LEU A 475 -20.70 -16.27 -20.31
CA LEU A 475 -20.36 -15.14 -21.17
C LEU A 475 -19.30 -15.51 -22.20
N ARG A 476 -18.24 -16.20 -21.79
CA ARG A 476 -17.19 -16.70 -22.71
C ARG A 476 -17.81 -17.61 -23.77
N ASP A 477 -18.60 -18.60 -23.38
CA ASP A 477 -19.25 -19.53 -24.30
C ASP A 477 -20.19 -18.81 -25.27
N PHE A 478 -20.95 -17.84 -24.78
CA PHE A 478 -21.81 -17.00 -25.62
C PHE A 478 -21.00 -16.24 -26.67
N LEU A 479 -19.90 -15.61 -26.26
CA LEU A 479 -19.03 -14.84 -27.15
C LEU A 479 -18.32 -15.75 -28.18
N GLN A 480 -17.84 -16.92 -27.77
CA GLN A 480 -17.22 -17.90 -28.67
C GLN A 480 -18.21 -18.42 -29.72
N ARG A 481 -19.41 -18.84 -29.30
CA ARG A 481 -20.48 -19.26 -30.25
C ARG A 481 -20.80 -18.16 -31.26
N LYS A 482 -20.85 -16.90 -30.81
CA LYS A 482 -21.13 -15.76 -31.69
C LYS A 482 -19.98 -15.52 -32.69
N ARG A 483 -18.73 -15.63 -32.25
CA ARG A 483 -17.54 -15.57 -33.13
C ARG A 483 -17.60 -16.64 -34.22
N ASP A 484 -17.94 -17.87 -33.84
CA ASP A 484 -18.05 -19.01 -34.76
C ASP A 484 -19.18 -18.81 -35.77
N MET A 485 -20.34 -18.32 -35.33
CA MET A 485 -21.46 -17.96 -36.21
C MET A 485 -21.09 -16.86 -37.20
N ASN A 486 -20.36 -15.84 -36.75
CA ASN A 486 -19.85 -14.78 -37.60
C ASN A 486 -18.86 -15.33 -38.64
N ALA A 487 -17.95 -16.23 -38.23
CA ALA A 487 -16.99 -16.87 -39.11
C ALA A 487 -17.67 -17.74 -40.18
N GLN A 488 -18.67 -18.54 -39.79
CA GLN A 488 -19.48 -19.33 -40.71
C GLN A 488 -20.25 -18.44 -41.69
N THR A 489 -20.78 -17.31 -41.23
CA THR A 489 -21.48 -16.34 -42.08
C THR A 489 -20.53 -15.75 -43.13
N ILE A 490 -19.30 -15.39 -42.73
CA ILE A 490 -18.25 -14.92 -43.65
C ILE A 490 -17.91 -15.98 -44.71
N GLN A 491 -17.80 -17.25 -44.30
CA GLN A 491 -17.46 -18.37 -45.18
C GLN A 491 -18.60 -18.76 -46.13
N GLY A 492 -19.86 -18.56 -45.73
CA GLY A 492 -21.05 -18.93 -46.50
C GLY A 492 -21.26 -18.17 -47.82
N GLY A 493 -20.36 -17.27 -48.22
CA GLY A 493 -20.30 -16.65 -49.55
C GLY A 493 -21.36 -15.59 -49.87
N ASN A 494 -22.52 -15.62 -49.21
CA ASN A 494 -23.67 -14.73 -49.47
C ASN A 494 -23.64 -13.39 -48.71
N VAL A 495 -22.46 -12.90 -48.37
CA VAL A 495 -22.29 -11.70 -47.52
C VAL A 495 -21.60 -10.59 -48.30
N THR A 496 -22.16 -9.37 -48.25
CA THR A 496 -21.54 -8.20 -48.91
C THR A 496 -20.18 -7.91 -48.31
N ASN A 497 -19.30 -7.25 -49.08
CA ASN A 497 -17.96 -6.90 -48.60
C ASN A 497 -18.02 -5.97 -47.35
N GLU A 498 -19.00 -5.06 -47.27
CA GLU A 498 -19.17 -4.24 -46.06
C GLU A 498 -19.55 -5.10 -44.86
N LYS A 499 -20.47 -6.05 -45.04
CA LYS A 499 -20.91 -6.93 -43.94
C LYS A 499 -19.81 -7.90 -43.52
N ARG A 500 -18.96 -8.34 -44.45
CA ARG A 500 -17.77 -9.14 -44.15
C ARG A 500 -16.79 -8.37 -43.28
N GLY A 501 -16.52 -7.10 -43.61
CA GLY A 501 -15.67 -6.22 -42.80
C GLY A 501 -16.24 -5.97 -41.40
N GLU A 502 -17.56 -5.77 -41.30
CA GLU A 502 -18.26 -5.61 -40.03
C GLU A 502 -18.12 -6.86 -39.13
N LEU A 503 -18.37 -8.06 -39.67
CA LEU A 503 -18.27 -9.33 -38.94
C LEU A 503 -16.82 -9.63 -38.52
N ALA A 504 -15.84 -9.31 -39.37
CA ALA A 504 -14.43 -9.46 -39.03
C ALA A 504 -14.02 -8.53 -37.86
N ASN A 505 -14.49 -7.28 -37.87
CA ASN A 505 -14.26 -6.35 -36.77
C ASN A 505 -14.93 -6.84 -35.47
N GLN A 506 -16.16 -7.35 -35.55
CA GLN A 506 -16.84 -7.95 -34.39
C GLN A 506 -16.05 -9.13 -33.81
N ASN A 507 -15.49 -10.00 -34.65
CA ASN A 507 -14.68 -11.12 -34.19
C ASN A 507 -13.41 -10.65 -33.46
N ALA A 508 -12.73 -9.62 -33.97
CA ALA A 508 -11.56 -9.05 -33.30
C ALA A 508 -11.89 -8.48 -31.91
N VAL A 509 -13.04 -7.80 -31.80
CA VAL A 509 -13.52 -7.25 -30.53
C VAL A 509 -13.91 -8.37 -29.55
N ILE A 510 -14.59 -9.41 -30.03
CA ILE A 510 -14.89 -10.60 -29.23
C ILE A 510 -13.61 -11.25 -28.72
N ASP A 511 -12.60 -11.41 -29.59
CA ASP A 511 -11.32 -12.01 -29.23
C ASP A 511 -10.58 -11.20 -28.17
N GLN A 512 -10.67 -9.86 -28.22
CA GLN A 512 -10.13 -8.99 -27.17
C GLN A 512 -10.83 -9.21 -25.82
N VAL A 513 -12.17 -9.26 -25.80
CA VAL A 513 -12.94 -9.47 -24.55
C VAL A 513 -12.67 -10.86 -23.98
N VAL A 514 -12.60 -11.89 -24.84
CA VAL A 514 -12.24 -13.26 -24.44
C VAL A 514 -10.81 -13.32 -23.91
N GLY A 515 -9.88 -12.61 -24.54
CA GLY A 515 -8.50 -12.49 -24.06
C GLY A 515 -8.38 -11.81 -22.69
N LEU A 516 -9.17 -10.77 -22.43
CA LEU A 516 -9.23 -10.11 -21.11
C LEU A 516 -9.76 -11.04 -20.01
N MET A 517 -10.59 -12.01 -20.37
CA MET A 517 -11.04 -13.07 -19.47
C MET A 517 -9.97 -14.15 -19.24
N GLY A 518 -8.80 -14.15 -19.90
CA GLY A 518 -7.78 -15.19 -19.68
C GLY A 518 -8.24 -16.60 -20.07
N SER A 519 -7.65 -17.65 -19.47
CA SER A 519 -8.09 -19.05 -19.64
C SER A 519 -8.80 -19.55 -18.38
N PRO A 520 -9.91 -20.32 -18.49
CA PRO A 520 -10.69 -20.77 -17.33
C PRO A 520 -9.90 -21.68 -16.37
N ASP A 521 -8.90 -22.39 -16.88
CA ASP A 521 -8.14 -23.38 -16.11
C ASP A 521 -6.91 -22.81 -15.39
N GLY A 522 -6.62 -21.51 -15.54
CA GLY A 522 -5.44 -20.86 -14.93
C GLY A 522 -4.09 -21.44 -15.39
N THR A 523 -4.08 -22.36 -16.36
CA THR A 523 -2.87 -22.89 -16.99
C THR A 523 -2.48 -21.97 -18.13
N ASP A 524 -1.82 -20.86 -17.81
CA ASP A 524 -1.13 -20.07 -18.82
C ASP A 524 -0.08 -20.95 -19.50
N THR A 525 -0.39 -21.38 -20.72
CA THR A 525 0.59 -22.01 -21.60
C THR A 525 1.44 -20.88 -22.16
N GLN A 526 2.46 -20.49 -21.41
CA GLN A 526 3.42 -19.48 -21.81
C GLN A 526 4.07 -19.90 -23.14
N PRO A 527 4.08 -19.06 -24.19
CA PRO A 527 4.85 -19.37 -25.40
C PRO A 527 6.33 -19.38 -25.03
N ASP A 528 6.93 -20.57 -25.10
CA ASP A 528 8.34 -20.83 -24.82
C ASP A 528 9.21 -20.08 -25.84
N ASN A 529 9.64 -18.88 -25.47
CA ASN A 529 10.65 -18.11 -26.19
C ASN A 529 12.02 -18.51 -25.61
N GLY A 530 12.68 -19.42 -26.33
CA GLY A 530 13.91 -20.06 -25.91
C GLY A 530 15.05 -19.10 -25.60
N GLN A 531 15.71 -19.34 -24.47
CA GLN A 531 17.06 -18.86 -24.19
C GLN A 531 17.88 -19.93 -23.42
N SER A 532 18.57 -20.75 -24.21
CA SER A 532 19.92 -21.30 -24.02
C SER A 532 20.44 -21.60 -22.60
N GLY A 533 20.56 -22.90 -22.27
CA GLY A 533 21.35 -23.41 -21.15
C GLY A 533 21.76 -24.87 -21.35
N ALA A 534 23.02 -25.08 -21.74
CA ALA A 534 23.72 -26.31 -22.12
C ALA A 534 23.39 -27.63 -21.37
N GLY A 535 23.27 -28.74 -22.12
CA GLY A 535 23.42 -30.11 -21.63
C GLY A 535 22.74 -31.13 -22.55
N GLY A 536 23.50 -31.79 -23.43
CA GLY A 536 22.99 -32.51 -24.60
C GLY A 536 22.45 -33.93 -24.40
N THR A 537 21.87 -34.49 -25.48
CA THR A 537 21.94 -35.89 -25.99
C THR A 537 21.16 -35.94 -27.33
N PRO A 538 21.61 -36.69 -28.37
CA PRO A 538 21.07 -36.57 -29.73
C PRO A 538 19.90 -37.53 -29.99
N GLY A 539 18.77 -36.99 -30.45
CA GLY A 539 17.67 -37.72 -31.06
C GLY A 539 17.01 -36.79 -32.08
N GLY A 540 17.32 -36.98 -33.36
CA GLY A 540 16.84 -36.11 -34.43
C GLY A 540 15.34 -36.28 -34.67
N GLU A 541 14.52 -35.49 -33.98
CA GLU A 541 13.15 -35.22 -34.41
C GLU A 541 13.22 -34.32 -35.63
N SER A 542 13.11 -34.94 -36.80
CA SER A 542 12.85 -34.23 -38.04
C SER A 542 11.50 -33.56 -37.88
N SER A 543 11.48 -32.22 -37.73
CA SER A 543 10.26 -31.42 -37.66
C SER A 543 9.41 -31.71 -38.89
N ARG A 544 8.43 -32.61 -38.77
CA ARG A 544 7.43 -32.86 -39.81
C ARG A 544 6.70 -31.54 -40.04
N ALA A 545 6.59 -31.12 -41.30
CA ALA A 545 5.78 -29.96 -41.65
C ALA A 545 4.36 -30.17 -41.11
N PRO A 546 3.67 -29.11 -40.65
CA PRO A 546 2.30 -29.24 -40.17
C PRO A 546 1.40 -29.82 -41.28
N ILE A 547 0.51 -30.76 -40.94
CA ILE A 547 -0.34 -31.49 -41.89
C ILE A 547 -1.17 -30.55 -42.79
N SER A 548 -1.54 -29.38 -42.26
CA SER A 548 -2.26 -28.33 -42.98
C SER A 548 -1.49 -27.72 -44.16
N SER A 549 -0.16 -27.79 -44.18
CA SER A 549 0.68 -27.27 -45.26
C SER A 549 1.15 -28.34 -46.24
N MET A 550 0.85 -29.62 -46.01
CA MET A 550 1.24 -30.71 -46.89
C MET A 550 0.43 -30.74 -48.18
N ASN A 551 1.09 -31.06 -49.29
CA ASN A 551 0.45 -31.34 -50.57
C ASN A 551 -0.02 -32.81 -50.67
N LEU A 552 -0.78 -33.14 -51.72
CA LEU A 552 -1.41 -34.47 -51.87
C LEU A 552 -0.37 -35.61 -51.89
N GLN A 553 0.79 -35.38 -52.51
CA GLN A 553 1.88 -36.37 -52.55
C GLN A 553 2.55 -36.57 -51.18
N GLN A 554 2.69 -35.50 -50.39
CA GLN A 554 3.24 -35.56 -49.03
C GLN A 554 2.27 -36.24 -48.06
N LEU A 555 0.96 -36.00 -48.19
CA LEU A 555 -0.07 -36.67 -47.40
C LEU A 555 -0.13 -38.17 -47.69
N GLN A 556 0.08 -38.58 -48.94
CA GLN A 556 0.12 -40.01 -49.33
C GLN A 556 1.36 -40.75 -48.79
N GLN A 557 2.42 -40.02 -48.40
CA GLN A 557 3.65 -40.59 -47.85
C GLN A 557 3.63 -40.67 -46.31
N LEU A 558 2.59 -40.15 -45.65
CA LEU A 558 2.45 -40.30 -44.20
C LEU A 558 2.08 -41.75 -43.85
N ASP A 559 2.83 -42.35 -42.93
CA ASP A 559 2.48 -43.63 -42.34
C ASP A 559 1.36 -43.40 -41.30
N PRO A 560 0.12 -43.89 -41.53
CA PRO A 560 -0.99 -43.66 -40.62
C PRO A 560 -0.77 -44.30 -39.23
N GLY A 561 0.13 -45.30 -39.11
CA GLY A 561 0.47 -45.89 -37.82
C GLY A 561 1.35 -44.99 -36.93
N GLN A 562 1.86 -43.88 -37.47
CA GLN A 562 2.72 -42.92 -36.79
C GLN A 562 2.03 -41.57 -36.55
N LEU A 563 0.72 -41.49 -36.80
CA LEU A 563 -0.10 -40.29 -36.58
C LEU A 563 -1.00 -40.50 -35.37
N SER A 564 -1.17 -39.46 -34.55
CA SER A 564 -2.24 -39.44 -33.56
C SER A 564 -3.62 -39.41 -34.22
N ASP A 565 -4.68 -39.77 -33.48
CA ASP A 565 -6.05 -39.77 -34.01
C ASP A 565 -6.46 -38.39 -34.56
N GLN A 566 -6.01 -37.30 -33.90
CA GLN A 566 -6.28 -35.94 -34.36
C GLN A 566 -5.52 -35.59 -35.65
N GLU A 567 -4.27 -36.00 -35.77
CA GLU A 567 -3.48 -35.81 -36.99
C GLU A 567 -4.04 -36.61 -38.16
N LEU A 568 -4.56 -37.81 -37.89
CA LEU A 568 -5.20 -38.65 -38.89
C LEU A 568 -6.52 -38.03 -39.39
N ILE A 569 -7.28 -37.39 -38.51
CA ILE A 569 -8.47 -36.61 -38.88
C ILE A 569 -8.08 -35.41 -39.75
N GLN A 570 -7.05 -34.65 -39.36
CA GLN A 570 -6.57 -33.50 -40.13
C GLN A 570 -6.01 -33.91 -41.49
N ALA A 571 -5.27 -35.02 -41.57
CA ALA A 571 -4.73 -35.55 -42.82
C ALA A 571 -5.87 -35.97 -43.78
N ASN A 572 -6.92 -36.61 -43.26
CA ASN A 572 -8.10 -36.97 -44.06
C ASN A 572 -8.89 -35.75 -44.53
N GLN A 573 -9.08 -34.74 -43.68
CA GLN A 573 -9.72 -33.48 -44.07
C GLN A 573 -8.94 -32.80 -45.19
N ARG A 574 -7.61 -32.66 -45.02
CA ARG A 574 -6.75 -32.04 -46.02
C ARG A 574 -6.68 -32.83 -47.33
N PHE A 575 -6.67 -34.16 -47.25
CA PHE A 575 -6.71 -35.03 -48.42
C PHE A 575 -8.01 -34.84 -49.22
N ASN A 576 -9.15 -34.73 -48.54
CA ASN A 576 -10.44 -34.49 -49.17
C ASN A 576 -10.54 -33.08 -49.77
N GLU A 577 -9.99 -32.06 -49.10
CA GLU A 577 -9.88 -30.70 -49.65
C GLU A 577 -9.09 -30.67 -50.95
N LEU A 578 -7.93 -31.34 -50.98
CA LEU A 578 -7.05 -31.35 -52.15
C LEU A 578 -7.58 -32.21 -53.29
N ARG A 579 -8.36 -33.26 -53.00
CA ARG A 579 -8.99 -34.13 -54.01
C ARG A 579 -10.30 -33.57 -54.56
N GLY A 580 -11.02 -32.76 -53.79
CA GLY A 580 -12.29 -32.13 -54.20
C GLY A 580 -12.13 -30.88 -55.06
N GLY A 581 -10.91 -30.48 -55.40
CA GLY A 581 -10.59 -29.29 -56.19
C GLY A 581 -10.18 -29.54 -57.64
N GLU A 582 -10.27 -30.79 -58.14
CA GLU A 582 -10.06 -31.15 -59.56
C GLU A 582 -11.37 -31.44 -60.30
#